data_AF-A0A5F9CZY6-F1
#
_entry.id   AF-A0A5F9CZY6-F1
#
_cell.length_a   1.000
_cell.length_b   1.000
_cell.length_c   1.000
_cell.angle_alpha   90.00
_cell.angle_beta   90.00
_cell.angle_gamma   90.00
#
_symmetry.space_group_name_H-M   'P 1'
#
loop_
_entity.id
_entity.type
_entity.pdbx_description
1 polymer ?
#
loop_
_entity_poly.entity_id
_entity_poly.type
_entity_poly.pdbx_seq_one_letter_code
_entity_poly.pdbx_strand_id
1 'polypeptide(L)'
;MRGLVALALTLAVACTCVFFPLILRGRQRLGGQAGAARVLRVLEESRALVDGALQLTMRRNLKKRDVTSPAQLLSLSKLPEPTSRAVSRAAEIMEASVHAVRGKAHLQPGWSQHPADVLSEELLGTIANLSGCLPHMLPPKCPNTCLADKYRLITGACNNRYGLRPSLTFHPETSFFFFENVFFC
;
A
#
# COMPACT_ATOMS: atom_id res chain seq x y z
N MET A 1 16.31 -33.02 -53.07
CA MET A 1 15.35 -31.89 -53.00
C MET A 1 14.25 -32.11 -51.96
N ARG A 2 13.41 -33.15 -52.04
CA ARG A 2 12.28 -33.37 -51.11
C ARG A 2 12.66 -33.58 -49.64
N GLY A 3 13.74 -34.33 -49.35
CA GLY A 3 14.19 -34.57 -47.97
C GLY A 3 14.74 -33.33 -47.25
N LEU A 4 15.41 -32.43 -47.99
CA LEU A 4 15.88 -31.14 -47.46
C LEU A 4 14.72 -30.21 -47.09
N VAL A 5 13.65 -30.22 -47.90
CA VAL A 5 12.44 -29.44 -47.61
C VAL A 5 11.71 -29.97 -46.37
N ALA A 6 11.59 -31.30 -46.22
CA ALA A 6 10.99 -31.90 -45.03
C ALA A 6 11.80 -31.61 -43.75
N LEU A 7 13.13 -31.63 -43.84
CA LEU A 7 14.01 -31.28 -42.72
C LEU A 7 13.90 -29.80 -42.34
N ALA A 8 13.79 -28.91 -43.33
CA ALA A 8 13.60 -27.47 -43.09
C ALA A 8 12.25 -27.17 -42.43
N LEU A 9 11.17 -27.83 -42.88
CA LEU A 9 9.83 -27.66 -42.30
C LEU A 9 9.76 -28.18 -40.86
N THR A 10 10.37 -29.32 -40.57
CA THR A 10 10.42 -29.88 -39.20
C THR A 10 11.24 -29.00 -38.25
N LEU A 11 12.38 -28.46 -38.70
CA LEU A 11 13.14 -27.48 -37.91
C LEU A 11 12.34 -26.19 -37.66
N ALA A 12 11.63 -25.68 -38.67
CA ALA A 12 10.83 -24.46 -38.54
C ALA A 12 9.68 -24.64 -37.52
N VAL A 13 8.98 -25.77 -37.59
CA VAL A 13 7.89 -26.11 -36.65
C VAL A 13 8.42 -26.31 -35.23
N ALA A 14 9.56 -26.99 -35.05
CA ALA A 14 10.18 -27.13 -33.72
C ALA A 14 10.61 -25.77 -33.14
N CYS A 15 11.12 -24.87 -33.99
CA CYS A 15 11.57 -23.54 -33.58
C CYS A 15 10.40 -22.64 -33.13
N THR A 16 9.27 -22.68 -33.85
CA THR A 16 8.09 -21.87 -33.53
C THR A 16 7.24 -22.46 -32.40
N CYS A 17 7.08 -23.78 -32.32
CA CYS A 17 6.21 -24.42 -31.32
C CYS A 17 6.88 -24.70 -29.98
N VAL A 18 8.22 -24.80 -29.92
CA VAL A 18 8.94 -25.20 -28.70
C VAL A 18 9.89 -24.10 -28.24
N PHE A 19 10.80 -23.65 -29.11
CA PHE A 19 11.83 -22.67 -28.72
C PHE A 19 11.25 -21.28 -28.47
N PHE A 20 10.40 -20.78 -29.36
CA PHE A 20 9.77 -19.46 -29.22
C PHE A 20 8.95 -19.31 -27.92
N PRO A 21 8.03 -20.22 -27.56
CA PRO A 21 7.28 -20.12 -26.31
C PRO A 21 8.15 -20.31 -25.07
N LEU A 22 9.20 -21.14 -25.12
CA LEU A 22 10.16 -21.26 -24.01
C LEU A 22 10.95 -19.96 -23.78
N ILE A 23 11.39 -19.29 -24.85
CA ILE A 23 12.09 -18.00 -24.75
C ILE A 23 11.16 -16.89 -24.25
N LEU A 24 9.91 -16.83 -24.74
CA LEU A 24 8.90 -15.90 -24.23
C LEU A 24 8.62 -16.13 -22.74
N ARG A 25 8.45 -17.38 -22.32
CA ARG A 25 8.20 -17.74 -20.91
C ARG A 25 9.39 -17.41 -20.02
N GLY A 26 10.62 -17.62 -20.51
CA GLY A 26 11.85 -17.22 -19.84
C GLY A 26 11.94 -15.71 -19.65
N ARG A 27 11.67 -14.93 -20.70
CA ARG A 27 11.65 -13.46 -20.64
C ARG A 27 10.56 -12.93 -19.70
N GLN A 28 9.38 -13.53 -19.68
CA GLN A 28 8.31 -13.14 -18.75
C GLN A 28 8.68 -13.39 -17.28
N ARG A 29 9.31 -14.53 -16.96
CA ARG A 29 9.78 -14.82 -15.60
C ARG A 29 10.89 -13.87 -15.14
N LEU A 30 11.87 -13.61 -16.01
CA LEU A 30 12.96 -12.68 -15.73
C LEU A 30 12.44 -11.23 -15.57
N GLY A 31 11.49 -10.83 -16.42
CA GLY A 31 10.80 -9.56 -16.34
C GLY A 31 9.98 -9.40 -15.06
N GLY A 32 9.30 -10.46 -14.62
CA GLY A 32 8.57 -10.48 -13.34
C GLY A 32 9.49 -10.32 -12.13
N GLN A 33 10.62 -11.03 -12.10
CA GLN A 33 11.57 -10.95 -10.99
C GLN A 33 12.31 -9.59 -10.93
N ALA A 34 12.66 -9.03 -12.09
CA ALA A 34 13.20 -7.67 -12.19
C ALA A 34 12.16 -6.60 -11.79
N GLY A 35 10.90 -6.81 -12.14
CA GLY A 35 9.77 -5.96 -11.74
C GLY A 35 9.57 -5.95 -10.22
N ALA A 36 9.58 -7.13 -9.58
CA ALA A 36 9.42 -7.26 -8.14
C ALA A 36 10.55 -6.57 -7.35
N ALA A 37 11.81 -6.77 -7.75
CA ALA A 37 12.95 -6.11 -7.11
C ALA A 37 12.89 -4.57 -7.25
N ARG A 38 12.41 -4.08 -8.39
CA ARG A 38 12.21 -2.65 -8.63
C ARG A 38 11.11 -2.06 -7.77
N VAL A 39 9.97 -2.76 -7.63
CA VAL A 39 8.89 -2.35 -6.72
C VAL A 39 9.40 -2.28 -5.29
N LEU A 40 10.13 -3.30 -4.83
CA LEU A 40 10.69 -3.32 -3.48
C LEU A 40 11.56 -2.08 -3.20
N ARG A 41 12.42 -1.72 -4.16
CA ARG A 41 13.28 -0.53 -4.04
C ARG A 41 12.47 0.76 -3.95
N VAL A 42 11.39 0.88 -4.75
CA VAL A 42 10.47 2.03 -4.68
C VAL A 42 9.82 2.12 -3.30
N LEU A 43 9.43 0.99 -2.72
CA LEU A 43 8.82 0.94 -1.39
C LEU A 43 9.78 1.35 -0.29
N GLU A 44 11.02 0.89 -0.33
CA GLU A 44 12.05 1.27 0.62
C GLU A 44 12.36 2.78 0.55
N GLU A 45 12.49 3.32 -0.67
CA GLU A 45 12.65 4.76 -0.91
C GLU A 45 11.47 5.56 -0.33
N SER A 46 10.23 5.17 -0.65
CA SER A 46 9.02 5.83 -0.14
C SER A 46 8.92 5.77 1.39
N ARG A 47 9.24 4.62 1.99
CA ARG A 47 9.26 4.45 3.45
C ARG A 47 10.27 5.38 4.12
N ALA A 48 11.50 5.42 3.60
CA ALA A 48 12.55 6.27 4.15
C ALA A 48 12.18 7.76 4.05
N LEU A 49 11.53 8.18 2.96
CA LEU A 49 11.03 9.54 2.79
C LEU A 49 9.96 9.90 3.83
N VAL A 50 8.95 9.04 4.01
CA VAL A 50 7.87 9.25 4.98
C VAL A 50 8.42 9.27 6.41
N ASP A 51 9.29 8.31 6.76
CA ASP A 51 9.91 8.24 8.09
C ASP A 51 10.75 9.49 8.39
N GLY A 52 11.52 9.95 7.42
CA GLY A 52 12.28 11.19 7.52
C GLY A 52 11.37 12.41 7.73
N ALA A 53 10.32 12.54 6.93
CA ALA A 53 9.36 13.64 7.04
C ALA A 53 8.64 13.65 8.40
N LEU A 54 8.21 12.48 8.88
CA LEU A 54 7.55 12.33 10.17
C LEU A 54 8.49 12.69 11.33
N GLN A 55 9.73 12.19 11.29
CA GLN A 55 10.73 12.51 12.32
C GLN A 55 11.09 13.99 12.35
N LEU A 56 11.26 14.62 11.18
CA LEU A 56 11.50 16.06 11.07
C LEU A 56 10.33 16.89 11.62
N THR A 57 9.11 16.51 11.29
CA THR A 57 7.89 17.15 11.78
C THR A 57 7.77 17.02 13.30
N MET A 58 8.04 15.84 13.84
CA MET A 58 8.04 15.59 15.29
C MET A 58 9.09 16.44 16.01
N ARG A 59 10.33 16.48 15.51
CA ARG A 59 11.40 17.33 16.07
C ARG A 59 11.05 18.81 16.04
N ARG A 60 10.50 19.32 14.93
CA ARG A 60 10.05 20.72 14.83
C ARG A 60 8.95 21.03 15.83
N ASN A 61 7.98 20.14 15.98
CA ASN A 61 6.91 20.31 16.96
C ASN A 61 7.44 20.34 18.39
N LEU A 62 8.38 19.46 18.74
CA LEU A 62 9.02 19.47 20.07
C LEU A 62 9.84 20.74 20.29
N LYS A 63 10.66 21.17 19.32
CA LYS A 63 11.44 22.42 19.44
C LYS A 63 10.57 23.67 19.54
N LYS A 64 9.42 23.69 18.85
CA LYS A 64 8.44 24.78 18.96
C LYS A 64 7.84 24.86 20.36
N ARG A 65 7.76 23.71 21.06
CA ARG A 65 7.20 23.50 22.41
C ARG A 65 8.08 23.91 23.58
N ASP A 66 9.36 24.18 23.34
CA ASP A 66 10.26 24.76 24.35
C ASP A 66 9.93 26.23 24.67
N VAL A 67 9.00 26.84 23.92
CA VAL A 67 8.48 28.20 24.17
C VAL A 67 7.13 28.08 24.88
N THR A 68 7.12 28.25 26.21
CA THR A 68 5.95 28.08 27.08
C THR A 68 4.84 29.10 26.80
N SER A 69 3.93 28.77 25.88
CA SER A 69 2.66 29.46 25.65
C SER A 69 1.48 28.54 26.00
N PRO A 70 0.41 29.04 26.67
CA PRO A 70 -0.79 28.26 26.98
C PRO A 70 -1.41 27.56 25.76
N ALA A 71 -1.36 28.20 24.59
CA ALA A 71 -1.85 27.61 23.33
C ALA A 71 -1.07 26.36 22.92
N GLN A 72 0.21 26.27 23.28
CA GLN A 72 1.04 25.12 22.98
C GLN A 72 0.86 23.95 23.95
N LEU A 73 0.53 24.22 25.22
CA LEU A 73 0.16 23.16 26.16
C LEU A 73 -1.12 22.46 25.71
N LEU A 74 -2.12 23.23 25.23
CA LEU A 74 -3.33 22.67 24.62
C LEU A 74 -3.02 21.87 23.34
N SER A 75 -1.96 22.20 22.60
CA SER A 75 -1.55 21.43 21.42
C SER A 75 -1.03 20.02 21.75
N LEU A 76 -0.68 19.72 23.01
CA LEU A 76 -0.27 18.38 23.43
C LEU A 76 -1.41 17.36 23.30
N SER A 77 -2.64 17.79 23.55
CA SER A 77 -3.85 16.97 23.36
C SER A 77 -4.08 16.55 21.91
N LYS A 78 -3.47 17.25 20.93
CA LYS A 78 -3.61 16.97 19.50
C LYS A 78 -2.63 15.90 18.97
N LEU A 79 -1.76 15.36 19.82
CA LEU A 79 -0.86 14.27 19.42
C LEU A 79 -1.68 12.99 19.21
N PRO A 80 -1.54 12.31 18.05
CA PRO A 80 -2.21 11.04 17.84
C PRO A 80 -1.66 9.99 18.81
N GLU A 81 -2.59 9.17 19.33
CA GLU A 81 -2.30 7.96 20.09
C GLU A 81 -1.32 7.05 19.31
N PRO A 82 -0.44 6.27 19.97
CA PRO A 82 0.45 5.33 19.30
C PRO A 82 -0.19 4.49 18.18
N THR A 83 -1.40 3.96 18.37
CA THR A 83 -2.08 3.17 17.34
C THR A 83 -2.48 4.04 16.15
N SER A 84 -3.12 5.19 16.38
CA SER A 84 -3.47 6.13 15.31
C SER A 84 -2.27 6.63 14.53
N ARG A 85 -1.13 6.83 15.20
CA ARG A 85 0.13 7.20 14.57
C ARG A 85 0.67 6.09 13.68
N ALA A 86 0.57 4.83 14.13
CA ALA A 86 0.99 3.68 13.33
C ALA A 86 0.14 3.54 12.06
N VAL A 87 -1.18 3.69 12.17
CA VAL A 87 -2.09 3.64 11.02
C VAL A 87 -1.84 4.78 10.04
N SER A 88 -1.73 6.02 10.54
CA SER A 88 -1.41 7.18 9.69
C SER A 88 -0.06 7.00 8.99
N ARG A 89 0.96 6.51 9.69
CA ARG A 89 2.25 6.20 9.05
C ARG A 89 2.13 5.14 7.96
N ALA A 90 1.37 4.07 8.20
CA ALA A 90 1.17 3.01 7.20
C ALA A 90 0.48 3.55 5.95
N ALA A 91 -0.57 4.36 6.12
CA ALA A 91 -1.31 4.99 5.04
C ALA A 91 -0.44 5.94 4.19
N GLU A 92 0.37 6.79 4.82
CA GLU A 92 1.31 7.68 4.14
C GLU A 92 2.34 6.89 3.32
N ILE A 93 2.84 5.77 3.84
CA ILE A 93 3.75 4.89 3.10
C ILE A 93 3.02 4.25 1.92
N MET A 94 1.80 3.76 2.12
CA MET A 94 0.97 3.16 1.06
C MET A 94 0.75 4.16 -0.08
N GLU A 95 0.29 5.36 0.23
CA GLU A 95 0.02 6.40 -0.77
C GLU A 95 1.29 6.84 -1.50
N ALA A 96 2.36 7.16 -0.76
CA ALA A 96 3.64 7.56 -1.36
C ALA A 96 4.21 6.46 -2.27
N SER A 97 4.03 5.20 -1.88
CA SER A 97 4.45 4.04 -2.66
C SER A 97 3.64 3.88 -3.94
N VAL A 98 2.31 3.93 -3.86
CA VAL A 98 1.43 3.87 -5.03
C VAL A 98 1.74 5.00 -6.00
N HIS A 99 1.93 6.22 -5.49
CA HIS A 99 2.29 7.38 -6.29
C HIS A 99 3.66 7.21 -6.98
N ALA A 100 4.68 6.72 -6.26
CA ALA A 100 6.01 6.51 -6.81
C ALA A 100 6.05 5.38 -7.86
N VAL A 101 5.28 4.30 -7.65
CA VAL A 101 5.10 3.20 -8.60
C VAL A 101 4.44 3.74 -9.87
N ARG A 102 3.33 4.49 -9.77
CA ARG A 102 2.67 5.14 -10.92
C ARG A 102 3.60 6.11 -11.66
N GLY A 103 4.31 6.97 -10.94
CA GLY A 103 5.23 7.96 -11.52
C GLY A 103 6.39 7.32 -12.28
N LYS A 104 6.97 6.23 -11.75
CA LYS A 104 8.03 5.47 -12.44
C LYS A 104 7.50 4.59 -13.58
N ALA A 105 6.19 4.36 -13.65
CA ALA A 105 5.53 3.62 -14.74
C ALA A 105 5.41 4.42 -16.02
N HIS A 106 5.10 5.69 -15.90
CA HIS A 106 5.02 6.58 -17.05
C HIS A 106 6.37 6.86 -17.72
N LEU A 107 7.48 6.61 -17.03
CA LEU A 107 8.83 6.97 -17.48
C LEU A 107 9.62 5.82 -18.13
N GLN A 108 9.14 4.58 -18.13
CA GLN A 108 9.96 3.45 -18.58
C GLN A 108 9.32 2.53 -19.64
N PRO A 109 10.05 2.18 -20.72
CA PRO A 109 9.61 1.19 -21.69
C PRO A 109 9.45 -0.19 -21.06
N GLY A 110 8.27 -0.81 -21.17
CA GLY A 110 7.99 -2.16 -20.69
C GLY A 110 6.96 -2.26 -19.56
N TRP A 111 6.53 -1.13 -18.98
CA TRP A 111 5.30 -1.09 -18.20
C TRP A 111 4.11 -0.75 -19.12
N SER A 112 2.95 -1.34 -18.86
CA SER A 112 1.74 -1.17 -19.66
C SER A 112 1.33 0.31 -19.76
N GLN A 113 0.94 0.75 -20.97
CA GLN A 113 0.50 2.13 -21.22
C GLN A 113 -0.87 2.45 -20.61
N HIS A 114 -1.60 1.43 -20.14
CA HIS A 114 -2.90 1.58 -19.49
C HIS A 114 -2.74 1.76 -17.97
N PRO A 115 -3.27 2.84 -17.36
CA PRO A 115 -3.16 3.11 -15.93
C PRO A 115 -3.72 2.01 -15.01
N ALA A 116 -4.71 1.24 -15.49
CA ALA A 116 -5.30 0.13 -14.76
C ALA A 116 -4.38 -1.11 -14.68
N ASP A 117 -3.49 -1.30 -15.66
CA ASP A 117 -2.58 -2.45 -15.74
C ASP A 117 -1.28 -2.23 -14.94
N VAL A 118 -1.00 -0.99 -14.52
CA VAL A 118 0.23 -0.63 -13.77
C VAL A 118 0.18 -1.13 -12.32
N LEU A 119 -1.03 -1.34 -11.76
CA LEU A 119 -1.24 -1.76 -10.38
C LEU A 119 -2.14 -3.00 -10.33
N SER A 120 -1.54 -4.17 -10.60
CA SER A 120 -2.20 -5.46 -10.35
C SER A 120 -2.63 -5.58 -8.87
N GLU A 121 -3.71 -6.31 -8.60
CA GLU A 121 -4.18 -6.61 -7.24
C GLU A 121 -3.08 -7.24 -6.38
N GLU A 122 -2.27 -8.13 -6.96
CA GLU A 122 -1.10 -8.74 -6.31
C GLU A 122 -0.05 -7.69 -5.91
N LEU A 123 0.16 -6.69 -6.77
CA LEU A 123 1.09 -5.61 -6.51
C LEU A 123 0.56 -4.72 -5.39
N LEU A 124 -0.71 -4.32 -5.42
CA LEU A 124 -1.35 -3.55 -4.35
C LEU A 124 -1.33 -4.29 -3.02
N GLY A 125 -1.59 -5.61 -3.01
CA GLY A 125 -1.47 -6.44 -1.81
C GLY A 125 -0.04 -6.47 -1.26
N THR A 126 0.96 -6.50 -2.13
CA THR A 126 2.38 -6.45 -1.75
C THR A 126 2.74 -5.09 -1.15
N ILE A 127 2.30 -3.99 -1.78
CA ILE A 127 2.49 -2.63 -1.27
C ILE A 127 1.81 -2.50 0.10
N ALA A 128 0.58 -2.95 0.25
CA ALA A 128 -0.18 -2.91 1.50
C ALA A 128 0.46 -3.71 2.63
N ASN A 129 1.02 -4.87 2.31
CA ASN A 129 1.73 -5.70 3.28
C ASN A 129 3.01 -4.99 3.76
N LEU A 130 3.79 -4.44 2.83
CA LEU A 130 5.07 -3.80 3.13
C LEU A 130 4.92 -2.40 3.75
N SER A 131 3.85 -1.67 3.44
CA SER A 131 3.49 -0.40 4.08
C SER A 131 2.96 -0.61 5.49
N GLY A 132 2.42 -1.79 5.79
CA GLY A 132 1.75 -2.11 7.05
C GLY A 132 0.26 -1.75 7.06
N CYS A 133 -0.34 -1.45 5.90
CA CYS A 133 -1.77 -1.17 5.78
C CYS A 133 -2.65 -2.43 5.80
N LEU A 134 -2.11 -3.59 5.46
CA LEU A 134 -2.88 -4.83 5.34
C LEU A 134 -3.73 -5.17 6.59
N PRO A 135 -3.25 -5.01 7.83
CA PRO A 135 -4.06 -5.23 9.03
C PRO A 135 -5.19 -4.21 9.24
N HIS A 136 -5.11 -3.05 8.60
CA HIS A 136 -6.05 -1.93 8.75
C HIS A 136 -7.12 -1.88 7.66
N MET A 137 -6.88 -2.54 6.51
CA MET A 137 -7.84 -2.73 5.43
C MET A 137 -9.01 -3.65 5.83
N LEU A 138 -8.77 -4.58 6.75
CA LEU A 138 -9.76 -5.58 7.14
C LEU A 138 -10.76 -4.96 8.13
N PRO A 139 -12.07 -5.23 7.96
CA PRO A 139 -13.06 -4.80 8.93
C PRO A 139 -12.74 -5.40 10.30
N PRO A 140 -12.85 -4.62 11.39
CA PRO A 140 -12.59 -5.13 12.73
C PRO A 140 -13.60 -6.22 13.06
N LYS A 141 -13.15 -7.26 13.76
CA LYS A 141 -14.05 -8.29 14.29
C LYS A 141 -14.88 -7.69 15.41
N CYS A 142 -16.19 -7.62 15.21
CA CYS A 142 -17.11 -7.05 16.19
C CYS A 142 -17.47 -8.08 17.27
N PRO A 143 -17.28 -7.76 18.56
CA PRO A 143 -17.69 -8.65 19.63
C PRO A 143 -19.23 -8.76 19.68
N ASN A 144 -19.73 -9.98 19.80
CA ASN A 144 -21.15 -10.31 19.92
C ASN A 144 -21.56 -10.50 21.39
N THR A 145 -21.23 -9.53 22.23
CA THR A 145 -21.58 -9.55 23.66
C THR A 145 -22.73 -8.60 23.94
N CYS A 146 -23.51 -8.89 24.99
CA CYS A 146 -24.63 -8.02 25.41
C CYS A 146 -24.20 -6.55 25.62
N LEU A 147 -22.97 -6.33 26.12
CA LEU A 147 -22.43 -4.99 26.30
C LEU A 147 -22.08 -4.30 24.97
N ALA A 148 -21.51 -5.02 24.01
CA ALA A 148 -21.21 -4.50 22.68
C ALA A 148 -22.48 -4.22 21.87
N ASP A 149 -23.56 -4.97 22.11
CA ASP A 149 -24.87 -4.71 21.52
C ASP A 149 -25.59 -3.53 22.16
N LYS A 150 -25.32 -3.23 23.44
CA LYS A 150 -25.98 -2.14 24.17
C LYS A 150 -25.24 -0.80 24.04
N TYR A 151 -23.92 -0.83 23.96
CA TYR A 151 -23.07 0.36 24.00
C TYR A 151 -22.08 0.41 22.82
N ARG A 152 -21.78 1.61 22.35
CA ARG A 152 -20.75 1.82 21.32
C ARG A 152 -19.37 1.62 21.92
N LEU A 153 -18.46 1.06 21.13
CA LEU A 153 -17.04 1.06 21.47
C LEU A 153 -16.52 2.50 21.47
N ILE A 154 -15.61 2.82 22.41
CA ILE A 154 -14.95 4.14 22.48
C ILE A 154 -14.20 4.45 21.18
N THR A 155 -13.70 3.40 20.51
CA THR A 155 -13.04 3.51 19.19
C THR A 155 -14.01 3.89 18.07
N GLY A 156 -15.32 3.88 18.33
CA GLY A 156 -16.37 4.07 17.32
C GLY A 156 -16.50 2.90 16.35
N ALA A 157 -15.68 1.84 16.49
CA ALA A 157 -15.74 0.63 15.68
C ALA A 157 -17.06 -0.11 15.89
N CYS A 158 -17.47 -0.88 14.88
CA CYS A 158 -18.67 -1.71 14.95
C CYS A 158 -19.99 -0.93 15.13
N ASN A 159 -20.02 0.37 14.81
CA ASN A 159 -21.26 1.13 14.90
C ASN A 159 -22.26 0.80 13.78
N ASN A 160 -21.80 0.30 12.64
CA ASN A 160 -22.68 -0.18 11.58
C ASN A 160 -22.90 -1.68 11.71
N ARG A 161 -24.14 -2.02 12.06
CA ARG A 161 -24.60 -3.39 12.33
C ARG A 161 -24.92 -4.19 11.05
N TYR A 162 -25.00 -3.53 9.90
CA TYR A 162 -25.47 -4.12 8.64
C TYR A 162 -24.46 -4.00 7.48
N GLY A 163 -23.27 -3.46 7.73
CA GLY A 163 -22.24 -3.29 6.70
C GLY A 163 -20.92 -3.93 7.10
N LEU A 164 -20.36 -4.74 6.19
CA LEU A 164 -18.94 -5.19 6.21
C LEU A 164 -17.93 -4.02 6.08
N ARG A 165 -18.41 -2.78 6.01
CA ARG A 165 -17.58 -1.59 6.05
C ARG A 165 -17.46 -1.11 7.50
N PRO A 166 -16.23 -0.85 7.99
CA PRO A 166 -16.06 -0.26 9.32
C PRO A 166 -16.72 1.12 9.35
N SER A 167 -17.92 1.24 9.90
CA SER A 167 -18.44 2.55 10.26
C SER A 167 -17.85 2.93 11.61
N LEU A 168 -16.71 3.61 11.54
CA LEU A 168 -16.07 4.27 12.67
C LEU A 168 -16.84 5.56 12.95
N THR A 169 -17.44 5.68 14.13
CA THR A 169 -18.17 6.91 14.56
C THR A 169 -17.44 7.55 15.72
N PHE A 170 -16.56 8.47 15.34
CA PHE A 170 -16.12 9.73 15.94
C PHE A 170 -16.09 9.90 17.48
N HIS A 171 -14.87 9.95 18.04
CA HIS A 171 -14.54 10.85 19.14
C HIS A 171 -13.62 11.98 18.63
N PRO A 172 -13.99 13.26 18.81
CA PRO A 172 -13.33 14.40 18.15
C PRO A 172 -11.87 14.63 18.57
N GLU A 173 -11.40 13.97 19.63
CA GLU A 173 -10.04 14.18 20.16
C GLU A 173 -9.00 13.22 19.56
N THR A 174 -9.39 12.08 18.98
CA THR A 174 -8.47 11.04 18.51
C THR A 174 -8.72 10.56 17.06
N SER A 175 -9.89 10.87 16.48
CA SER A 175 -10.39 10.15 15.29
C SER A 175 -10.20 10.84 13.92
N PHE A 176 -9.88 12.14 13.85
CA PHE A 176 -9.83 12.83 12.54
C PHE A 176 -8.72 12.29 11.64
N PHE A 177 -7.51 12.12 12.19
CA PHE A 177 -6.39 11.50 11.47
C PHE A 177 -6.63 10.01 11.18
N PHE A 178 -7.32 9.29 12.07
CA PHE A 178 -7.55 7.85 11.90
C PHE A 178 -8.48 7.57 10.71
N PHE A 179 -9.52 8.36 10.51
CA PHE A 179 -10.52 8.08 9.48
C PHE A 179 -9.98 8.31 8.06
N GLU A 180 -9.31 9.43 7.81
CA GLU A 180 -8.74 9.73 6.48
C GLU A 180 -7.66 8.70 6.10
N ASN A 181 -6.81 8.33 7.06
CA ASN A 181 -5.71 7.40 6.83
C ASN A 181 -6.14 5.92 6.77
N VAL A 182 -7.17 5.50 7.51
CA VAL A 182 -7.73 4.14 7.35
C VAL A 182 -8.40 3.98 5.98
N PHE A 183 -9.06 5.03 5.46
CA PHE A 183 -9.60 5.01 4.09
C PHE A 183 -8.51 4.95 3.03
N PHE A 184 -7.33 5.47 3.33
CA PHE A 184 -6.16 5.42 2.44
C PHE A 184 -5.39 4.10 2.46
N CYS A 185 -5.64 3.22 3.44
CA CYS A 185 -4.95 1.93 3.52
C CYS A 185 -5.44 0.90 2.50
#